data_AF-A0A970VHB1-F1
#
_entry.id   AF-A0A970VHB1-F1
#
_cell.length_a   1.000
_cell.length_b   1.000
_cell.length_c   1.000
_cell.angle_alpha   90.00
_cell.angle_beta   90.00
_cell.angle_gamma   90.00
#
_symmetry.space_group_name_H-M   'P 1'
#
loop_
_entity.id
_entity.type
_entity.pdbx_description
1 polymer ?
#
loop_
_entity_poly.entity_id
_entity_poly.type
_entity_poly.pdbx_seq_one_letter_code
_entity_poly.pdbx_strand_id
1 'polypeptide(L)'
;APLLKRGSKLRLALPEERNEQRIEKPQTEWDMLHGLILAYRKGDIPVARSYLAQHAEDRTQLVLDLLKVWTVHTSDEKLRKEGEAILFGLDQK
;
A
#
# COMPACT_ATOMS: atom_id res chain seq x y z
N ALA A 1 -2.70 1.10 -13.67
CA ALA A 1 -1.40 0.43 -13.83
C ALA A 1 -0.45 0.89 -12.73
N PRO A 2 0.30 -0.01 -12.06
CA PRO A 2 1.16 0.31 -10.90
C PRO A 2 2.51 0.92 -11.27
N LEU A 3 2.87 0.91 -12.55
CA LEU A 3 4.15 1.38 -13.05
C LEU A 3 4.01 2.78 -13.63
N LEU A 4 4.82 3.71 -13.12
CA LEU A 4 5.02 5.02 -13.72
C LEU A 4 6.36 5.02 -14.46
N LYS A 5 6.33 5.51 -15.69
CA LYS A 5 7.52 5.72 -16.51
C LYS A 5 7.96 7.17 -16.34
N ARG A 6 9.11 7.40 -15.70
CA ARG A 6 9.76 8.73 -15.66
C ARG A 6 11.01 8.66 -16.53
N GLY A 7 10.90 9.08 -17.79
CA GLY A 7 11.96 8.93 -18.79
C GLY A 7 12.19 7.46 -19.17
N SER A 8 13.43 6.98 -19.06
CA SER A 8 13.82 5.59 -19.39
C SER A 8 13.70 4.60 -18.22
N LYS A 9 13.26 5.04 -17.04
CA LYS A 9 13.17 4.20 -15.82
C LYS A 9 11.71 3.93 -15.43
N LEU A 10 11.40 2.66 -15.16
CA LEU A 10 10.15 2.20 -14.57
C LEU A 10 10.28 2.26 -13.05
N ARG A 11 9.31 2.90 -12.38
CA ARG A 11 9.19 2.85 -10.92
C ARG A 11 7.75 2.55 -10.52
N LEU A 12 7.58 2.01 -9.32
CA LEU A 12 6.27 1.88 -8.70
C LEU A 12 5.70 3.28 -8.44
N ALA A 13 4.40 3.44 -8.72
CA ALA A 13 3.67 4.66 -8.38
C ALA A 13 3.68 4.88 -6.87
N LEU A 14 3.82 6.12 -6.42
CA LEU A 14 3.67 6.44 -5.00
C LEU A 14 2.18 6.41 -4.61
N PRO A 15 1.87 6.16 -3.34
CA PRO A 15 0.50 6.24 -2.83
C PRO A 15 -0.14 7.63 -3.09
N GLU A 16 0.65 8.70 -2.94
CA GLU A 16 0.23 10.09 -3.13
C GLU A 16 -0.03 10.46 -4.61
N GLU A 17 0.51 9.69 -5.55
CA GLU A 17 0.33 9.93 -6.98
C GLU A 17 -0.96 9.30 -7.52
N ARG A 18 -1.75 8.64 -6.66
CA ARG A 18 -3.06 8.11 -7.03
C ARG A 18 -4.15 9.17 -6.87
N ASN A 19 -5.10 9.14 -7.80
CA ASN A 19 -6.31 9.93 -7.73
C ASN A 19 -7.07 9.59 -6.44
N GLU A 20 -7.39 10.61 -5.63
CA GLU A 20 -8.06 10.51 -4.34
C GLU A 20 -9.36 9.70 -4.40
N GLN A 21 -10.12 9.82 -5.50
CA GLN A 21 -11.36 9.07 -5.73
C GLN A 21 -11.14 7.56 -5.80
N ARG A 22 -9.95 7.12 -6.23
CA ARG A 22 -9.58 5.69 -6.29
C ARG A 22 -9.09 5.15 -4.95
N ILE A 23 -8.66 6.01 -4.05
CA ILE A 23 -8.28 5.62 -2.69
C ILE A 23 -9.55 5.41 -1.85
N GLU A 24 -10.57 6.27 -2.02
CA GLU A 24 -11.86 6.12 -1.35
C GLU A 24 -12.66 4.90 -1.82
N LYS A 25 -12.59 4.58 -3.13
CA LYS A 25 -13.22 3.41 -3.73
C LYS A 25 -12.18 2.61 -4.52
N PRO A 26 -11.40 1.76 -3.83
CA PRO A 26 -10.36 0.97 -4.49
C PRO A 26 -10.99 0.02 -5.51
N GLN A 27 -10.51 0.11 -6.75
CA GLN A 27 -10.99 -0.72 -7.88
C GLN A 27 -10.07 -1.91 -8.14
N THR A 28 -8.82 -1.81 -7.69
CA THR A 28 -7.79 -2.83 -7.86
C THR A 28 -7.04 -3.06 -6.56
N GLU A 29 -6.37 -4.20 -6.45
CA GLU A 29 -5.54 -4.54 -5.29
C GLU A 29 -4.39 -3.54 -5.10
N TRP A 30 -3.92 -2.94 -6.20
CA TRP A 30 -2.94 -1.84 -6.14
C TRP A 30 -3.52 -0.56 -5.55
N ASP A 31 -4.81 -0.27 -5.76
CA ASP A 31 -5.47 0.86 -5.10
C ASP A 31 -5.66 0.56 -3.61
N MET A 32 -5.96 -0.69 -3.24
CA MET A 32 -6.03 -1.13 -1.85
C MET A 32 -4.68 -1.05 -1.15
N LEU A 33 -3.60 -1.47 -1.81
CA LEU A 33 -2.23 -1.32 -1.29
C LEU A 33 -1.91 0.14 -0.97
N HIS A 34 -2.20 1.05 -1.91
CA HIS A 34 -1.92 2.47 -1.69
C HIS A 34 -2.82 3.08 -0.62
N GLY A 35 -4.10 2.71 -0.58
CA GLY A 35 -4.99 3.13 0.49
C GLY A 35 -4.56 2.60 1.86
N LEU A 36 -4.03 1.38 1.95
CA LEU A 36 -3.44 0.82 3.16
C LEU A 36 -2.25 1.67 3.64
N ILE A 37 -1.32 2.02 2.75
CA ILE A 37 -0.14 2.83 3.09
C ILE A 37 -0.59 4.23 3.56
N LEU A 38 -1.57 4.84 2.89
CA LEU A 38 -2.11 6.14 3.29
C LEU A 38 -2.87 6.09 4.63
N ALA A 39 -3.63 5.02 4.87
CA ALA A 39 -4.31 4.77 6.13
C ALA A 39 -3.31 4.67 7.29
N TYR A 40 -2.22 3.93 7.09
CA TYR A 40 -1.10 3.86 8.05
C TYR A 40 -0.49 5.23 8.32
N ARG A 41 -0.23 6.04 7.29
CA ARG A 41 0.30 7.41 7.49
C ARG A 41 -0.64 8.32 8.28
N LYS A 42 -1.95 8.10 8.19
CA LYS A 42 -2.97 8.91 8.86
C LYS A 42 -3.14 8.59 10.33
N GLY A 43 -2.99 7.33 10.73
CA GLY A 43 -3.25 6.93 12.12
C GLY A 43 -2.69 5.57 12.49
N ASP A 44 -1.56 5.20 11.89
CA ASP A 44 -0.78 4.01 12.21
C ASP A 44 -1.56 2.70 11.96
N ILE A 45 -1.08 1.60 12.54
CA ILE A 45 -1.63 0.25 12.42
C ILE A 45 -3.15 0.17 12.70
N PRO A 46 -3.74 0.85 13.70
CA PRO A 46 -5.19 0.77 13.94
C PRO A 46 -6.04 1.23 12.74
N VAL A 47 -5.63 2.33 12.10
CA VAL A 47 -6.33 2.86 10.92
C VAL A 47 -6.05 1.99 9.69
N ALA A 48 -4.83 1.48 9.55
CA ALA A 48 -4.46 0.52 8.50
C ALA A 48 -5.29 -0.79 8.58
N ARG A 49 -5.47 -1.36 9.79
CA ARG A 49 -6.32 -2.53 10.01
C ARG A 49 -7.78 -2.24 9.64
N SER A 50 -8.29 -1.08 10.05
CA SER A 50 -9.67 -0.67 9.75
C SER A 50 -9.89 -0.54 8.25
N TYR A 51 -8.91 0.02 7.52
CA TYR A 51 -8.94 0.11 6.06
C TYR A 51 -9.02 -1.27 5.39
N LEU A 52 -8.19 -2.24 5.81
CA LEU A 52 -8.24 -3.60 5.26
C LEU A 52 -9.57 -4.28 5.55
N ALA A 53 -10.09 -4.17 6.78
CA ALA A 53 -11.38 -4.74 7.14
C ALA A 53 -12.53 -4.15 6.31
N GLN A 54 -12.45 -2.87 5.93
CA GLN A 54 -13.47 -2.18 5.16
C GLN A 54 -13.41 -2.46 3.65
N HIS A 55 -12.20 -2.59 3.09
CA HIS A 55 -12.01 -2.56 1.63
C HIS A 55 -11.43 -3.83 1.04
N ALA A 56 -10.68 -4.61 1.81
CA ALA A 56 -9.99 -5.79 1.29
C ALA A 56 -10.84 -7.06 1.40
N GLU A 57 -11.78 -7.15 2.34
CA GLU A 57 -12.63 -8.33 2.55
C GLU A 57 -11.79 -9.63 2.54
N ASP A 58 -12.07 -10.56 1.63
CA ASP A 58 -11.37 -11.82 1.39
C ASP A 58 -9.98 -11.67 0.74
N ARG A 59 -9.67 -10.50 0.18
CA ARG A 59 -8.40 -10.17 -0.49
C ARG A 59 -7.33 -9.62 0.46
N THR A 60 -7.59 -9.60 1.77
CA THR A 60 -6.63 -9.09 2.76
C THR A 60 -5.24 -9.72 2.58
N GLN A 61 -5.15 -11.04 2.43
CA GLN A 61 -3.86 -11.72 2.25
C GLN A 61 -3.16 -11.30 0.94
N LEU A 62 -3.91 -11.14 -0.14
CA LEU A 62 -3.39 -10.69 -1.43
C LEU A 62 -2.82 -9.27 -1.34
N VAL A 63 -3.48 -8.36 -0.61
CA VAL A 63 -2.99 -7.00 -0.37
C VAL A 63 -1.70 -7.01 0.46
N LEU A 64 -1.59 -7.89 1.46
CA LEU A 64 -0.36 -8.06 2.25
C LEU A 64 0.79 -8.63 1.40
N ASP A 65 0.51 -9.57 0.51
CA ASP A 65 1.53 -10.12 -0.39
C ASP A 65 2.00 -9.08 -1.42
N LEU A 66 1.09 -8.23 -1.92
CA LEU A 66 1.45 -7.08 -2.74
C LEU A 66 2.28 -6.05 -1.96
N LEU A 67 1.97 -5.82 -0.68
CA LEU A 67 2.79 -4.96 0.17
C LEU A 67 4.21 -5.50 0.32
N LYS A 68 4.39 -6.82 0.50
CA LYS A 68 5.72 -7.45 0.53
C LYS A 68 6.49 -7.19 -0.78
N VAL A 69 5.84 -7.41 -1.93
CA VAL A 69 6.45 -7.14 -3.25
C VAL A 69 6.82 -5.66 -3.38
N TRP A 70 5.93 -4.74 -3.02
CA TRP A 70 6.20 -3.31 -3.07
C TRP A 70 7.39 -2.91 -2.17
N THR A 71 7.45 -3.42 -0.95
CA THR A 71 8.54 -3.18 0.01
C THR A 71 9.88 -3.69 -0.51
N VAL A 72 9.92 -4.87 -1.14
CA VAL A 72 11.16 -5.43 -1.72
C VAL A 72 11.62 -4.62 -2.93
N HIS A 73 10.70 -4.16 -3.78
CA HIS A 73 11.04 -3.50 -5.04
C HIS A 73 11.13 -1.98 -4.96
N THR A 74 10.77 -1.37 -3.82
CA THR A 74 10.98 0.07 -3.64
C THR A 74 12.46 0.39 -3.47
N SER A 75 12.93 1.38 -4.25
CA SER A 75 14.33 1.83 -4.21
C SER A 75 14.58 2.86 -3.11
N ASP A 76 13.52 3.41 -2.51
CA ASP A 76 13.59 4.40 -1.44
C ASP A 76 13.62 3.71 -0.08
N GLU A 77 14.67 3.94 0.70
CA GLU A 77 14.85 3.31 2.02
C GLU A 77 13.75 3.70 3.02
N LYS A 78 13.25 4.94 2.95
CA LYS A 78 12.17 5.41 3.82
C LYS A 78 10.88 4.65 3.54
N LEU A 79 10.55 4.48 2.26
CA LEU A 79 9.39 3.71 1.83
C LEU A 79 9.53 2.23 2.17
N ARG A 80 10.75 1.68 2.08
CA ARG A 80 11.01 0.29 2.49
C ARG A 80 10.73 0.10 3.98
N LYS A 81 11.29 0.96 4.84
CA LYS A 81 11.07 0.90 6.30
C LYS A 81 9.60 1.08 6.66
N GLU A 82 8.88 1.93 5.94
CA GLU A 82 7.43 2.09 6.10
C GLU A 82 6.67 0.80 5.78
N GLY A 83 6.99 0.17 4.64
CA GLY A 83 6.39 -1.11 4.26
C GLY A 83 6.70 -2.24 5.26
N GLU A 84 7.93 -2.31 5.76
CA GLU A 84 8.35 -3.26 6.81
C GLU A 84 7.59 -3.03 8.12
N ALA A 85 7.41 -1.77 8.54
CA ALA A 85 6.67 -1.42 9.74
C ALA A 85 5.19 -1.82 9.65
N ILE A 86 4.56 -1.58 8.50
CA ILE A 86 3.17 -2.00 8.25
C ILE A 86 3.04 -3.52 8.30
N LEU A 87 3.93 -4.25 7.61
CA LEU A 87 3.92 -5.72 7.60
C LEU A 87 4.07 -6.28 9.03
N PHE A 88 5.04 -5.77 9.79
CA PHE A 88 5.28 -6.20 11.16
C PHE A 88 4.09 -5.90 12.08
N GLY A 89 3.55 -4.68 12.02
CA GLY A 89 2.44 -4.28 12.86
C GLY A 89 1.15 -5.04 12.57
N LEU A 90 0.92 -5.44 11.31
CA LEU A 90 -0.24 -6.24 10.91
C LEU A 90 -0.11 -7.73 11.23
N ASP A 91 1.12 -8.26 11.30
CA ASP A 91 1.41 -9.65 11.67
C ASP A 91 1.23 -9.92 13.16
N GLN A 92 1.49 -8.92 14.02
CA GLN A 92 1.16 -9.00 15.44
C GLN A 92 -0.37 -8.93 15.63
N LYS A 93 -0.97 -10.10 15.84
CA LYS A 93 -2.34 -10.30 16.33
C LYS A 93 -2.39 -10.27 17.85
#